data_AF-A0A3N5LJ44-F1
#
_entry.id   AF-A0A3N5LJ44-F1
#
_cell.length_a   1.000
_cell.length_b   1.000
_cell.length_c   1.000
_cell.angle_alpha   90.00
_cell.angle_beta   90.00
_cell.angle_gamma   90.00
#
_symmetry.space_group_name_H-M   'P 1'
#
loop_
_entity.id
_entity.type
_entity.pdbx_description
1 polymer ?
#
loop_
_entity_poly.entity_id
_entity_poly.type
_entity_poly.pdbx_seq_one_letter_code
_entity_poly.pdbx_strand_id
1 'polypeptide(L)'
;MKYLFITIISLLFCTMSMSQTNYESYTLSINCWMCGNVKITIEKKNDSLKLDYLFAHRIERPDGSLIIDTSKTITADEWKGFKDIIEKGNFWKFPESTPGDIAEDGADWLLEGHIPGDGYSFSGWVPHRNTLLYEAGAYLVNLTGMDRLKKLIDEASRE
;
A
#
# COMPACT_ATOMS: atom_id res chain seq x y z
N MET A 1 10.54 71.57 -16.46
CA MET A 1 10.60 70.42 -15.54
C MET A 1 9.18 69.93 -15.30
N LYS A 2 8.77 68.82 -15.95
CA LYS A 2 7.47 68.18 -15.73
C LYS A 2 7.75 66.79 -15.14
N TYR A 3 7.15 66.53 -13.98
CA TYR A 3 7.29 65.29 -13.22
C TYR A 3 6.64 64.13 -13.98
N LEU A 4 7.40 63.06 -14.21
CA LEU A 4 6.93 61.80 -14.74
C LEU A 4 6.63 60.88 -13.55
N PHE A 5 5.37 60.79 -13.15
CA PHE A 5 4.88 59.81 -12.19
C PHE A 5 4.76 58.45 -12.89
N ILE A 6 5.68 57.53 -12.61
CA ILE A 6 5.55 56.13 -12.99
C ILE A 6 5.06 55.38 -11.76
N THR A 7 3.77 55.08 -11.74
CA THR A 7 3.15 54.18 -10.76
C THR A 7 3.59 52.75 -11.11
N ILE A 8 4.56 52.22 -10.39
CA ILE A 8 4.93 50.79 -10.46
C ILE A 8 3.81 50.02 -9.77
N ILE A 9 2.93 49.41 -10.55
CA ILE A 9 1.98 48.40 -10.09
C ILE A 9 2.81 47.20 -9.66
N SER A 10 3.00 47.06 -8.35
CA SER A 10 3.52 45.85 -7.73
C SER A 10 2.50 44.73 -7.94
N LEU A 11 2.65 44.01 -9.05
CA LEU A 11 2.09 42.67 -9.22
C LEU A 11 2.76 41.76 -8.18
N LEU A 12 2.15 41.70 -7.00
CA LEU A 12 2.29 40.55 -6.11
C LEU A 12 1.69 39.36 -6.88
N PHE A 13 2.50 38.70 -7.69
CA PHE A 13 2.25 37.30 -8.02
C PHE A 13 2.40 36.55 -6.70
N CYS A 14 1.28 36.40 -6.00
CA CYS A 14 1.11 35.41 -4.96
C CYS A 14 1.17 34.05 -5.69
N THR A 15 2.38 33.55 -5.92
CA THR A 15 2.58 32.15 -6.24
C THR A 15 2.18 31.39 -5.00
N MET A 16 0.88 31.06 -4.91
CA MET A 16 0.46 29.93 -4.11
C MET A 16 1.16 28.73 -4.70
N SER A 17 2.36 28.43 -4.19
CA SER A 17 2.94 27.12 -4.27
C SER A 17 1.92 26.22 -3.59
N MET A 18 1.04 25.61 -4.38
CA MET A 18 0.39 24.38 -3.98
C MET A 18 1.56 23.45 -3.70
N SER A 19 1.96 23.37 -2.44
CA SER A 19 2.86 22.34 -1.94
C SER A 19 2.22 21.03 -2.36
N GLN A 20 2.66 20.46 -3.48
CA GLN A 20 2.31 19.10 -3.85
C GLN A 20 2.70 18.26 -2.65
N THR A 21 1.68 17.76 -1.95
CA THR A 21 1.92 16.86 -0.83
C THR A 21 2.63 15.65 -1.40
N ASN A 22 3.88 15.44 -1.00
CA ASN A 22 4.62 14.23 -1.32
C ASN A 22 3.91 13.10 -0.58
N TYR A 23 2.99 12.46 -1.27
CA TYR A 23 2.18 11.35 -0.77
C TYR A 23 2.39 10.15 -1.67
N GLU A 24 2.82 9.06 -1.06
CA GLU A 24 2.96 7.77 -1.72
C GLU A 24 2.46 6.69 -0.77
N SER A 25 1.61 5.79 -1.23
CA SER A 25 1.13 4.69 -0.42
C SER A 25 0.96 3.42 -1.22
N TYR A 26 1.04 2.30 -0.51
CA TYR A 26 0.78 0.99 -1.06
C TYR A 26 -0.11 0.22 -0.11
N THR A 27 -1.15 -0.39 -0.64
CA THR A 27 -2.15 -1.14 0.12
C THR A 27 -2.20 -2.57 -0.38
N LEU A 28 -1.87 -3.49 0.50
CA LEU A 28 -2.14 -4.91 0.32
C LEU A 28 -3.53 -5.23 0.88
N SER A 29 -4.38 -5.83 0.05
CA SER A 29 -5.64 -6.44 0.47
C SER A 29 -5.56 -7.94 0.22
N ILE A 30 -5.81 -8.75 1.25
CA ILE A 30 -5.90 -10.20 1.14
C ILE A 30 -7.33 -10.60 1.50
N ASN A 31 -8.04 -11.17 0.55
CA ASN A 31 -9.38 -11.71 0.74
C ASN A 31 -9.29 -13.24 0.75
N CYS A 32 -9.31 -13.83 1.95
CA CYS A 32 -9.38 -15.27 2.10
C CYS A 32 -10.78 -15.67 2.54
N TRP A 33 -11.44 -16.48 1.71
CA TRP A 33 -12.82 -16.92 1.95
C TRP A 33 -12.98 -17.69 3.27
N MET A 34 -11.92 -18.39 3.69
CA MET A 34 -11.89 -19.18 4.93
C MET A 34 -11.25 -18.44 6.11
N CYS A 35 -10.28 -17.56 5.88
CA CYS A 35 -9.44 -17.02 6.95
C CYS A 35 -9.70 -15.55 7.30
N GLY A 36 -10.52 -14.84 6.51
CA GLY A 36 -10.84 -13.44 6.74
C GLY A 36 -10.16 -12.48 5.77
N ASN A 37 -10.33 -11.19 6.05
CA ASN A 37 -9.81 -10.10 5.22
C ASN A 37 -8.68 -9.40 5.97
N VAL A 38 -7.56 -9.20 5.28
CA VAL A 38 -6.43 -8.41 5.75
C VAL A 38 -6.31 -7.19 4.85
N LYS A 39 -6.11 -6.01 5.42
CA LYS A 39 -5.70 -4.81 4.69
C LYS A 39 -4.49 -4.22 5.38
N ILE A 40 -3.41 -3.97 4.66
CA ILE A 40 -2.19 -3.36 5.19
C ILE A 40 -1.78 -2.23 4.26
N THR A 41 -1.69 -1.03 4.79
CA THR A 41 -1.27 0.16 4.05
C THR A 41 0.04 0.68 4.61
N ILE A 42 1.07 0.72 3.77
CA ILE A 42 2.31 1.45 4.05
C ILE A 42 2.24 2.80 3.35
N GLU A 43 2.50 3.89 4.06
CA GLU A 43 2.41 5.23 3.50
C GLU A 43 3.57 6.13 3.90
N LYS A 44 3.96 6.98 2.96
CA LYS A 44 4.82 8.14 3.17
C LYS A 44 4.04 9.40 2.85
N LYS A 45 3.94 10.28 3.83
CA LYS A 45 3.34 11.61 3.68
C LYS A 45 4.29 12.66 4.24
N ASN A 46 4.91 13.44 3.36
CA ASN A 46 6.01 14.33 3.71
C ASN A 46 7.13 13.56 4.44
N ASP A 47 7.43 13.92 5.68
CA ASP A 47 8.42 13.25 6.55
C ASP A 47 7.82 12.16 7.44
N SER A 48 6.51 11.92 7.37
CA SER A 48 5.82 10.88 8.14
C SER A 48 5.82 9.56 7.38
N LEU A 49 6.19 8.48 8.06
CA LEU A 49 6.13 7.11 7.57
C LEU A 49 5.25 6.28 8.50
N LYS A 50 4.24 5.62 7.94
CA LYS A 50 3.23 4.91 8.71
C LYS A 50 2.88 3.57 8.08
N LEU A 51 2.53 2.61 8.93
CA LEU A 51 1.93 1.35 8.56
C LEU A 51 0.58 1.23 9.28
N ASP A 52 -0.50 1.25 8.52
CA ASP A 52 -1.85 0.95 8.97
C ASP A 52 -2.19 -0.50 8.63
N TYR A 53 -2.88 -1.20 9.52
CA TYR A 53 -3.36 -2.53 9.21
C TYR A 53 -4.65 -2.89 9.92
N LEU A 54 -5.55 -3.45 9.11
CA LEU A 54 -6.84 -3.96 9.49
C LEU A 54 -6.86 -5.48 9.28
N PHE A 55 -7.28 -6.22 10.30
CA PHE A 55 -7.56 -7.64 10.19
C PHE A 55 -8.98 -7.93 10.67
N ALA A 56 -9.78 -8.58 9.82
CA ALA A 56 -11.12 -9.01 10.13
C ALA A 56 -11.28 -10.51 9.84
N HIS A 57 -11.38 -11.33 10.89
CA HIS A 57 -11.58 -12.78 10.74
C HIS A 57 -13.05 -13.11 10.42
N ARG A 58 -13.30 -13.95 9.40
CA ARG A 58 -14.67 -14.23 8.89
C ARG A 58 -15.40 -15.36 9.61
N ILE A 59 -14.69 -16.31 10.23
CA ILE A 59 -15.29 -17.53 10.79
C ILE A 59 -15.82 -17.37 12.23
N GLU A 60 -15.65 -16.22 12.89
CA GLU A 60 -16.25 -16.00 14.22
C GLU A 60 -17.14 -14.75 14.27
N ARG A 61 -18.47 -14.93 14.27
CA ARG A 61 -19.45 -14.36 15.24
C ARG A 61 -20.80 -15.13 15.18
N PRO A 62 -21.43 -15.39 16.36
CA PRO A 62 -22.44 -14.43 16.82
C PRO A 62 -21.96 -13.25 17.70
N ASP A 63 -20.82 -13.33 18.40
CA ASP A 63 -20.25 -12.15 19.11
C ASP A 63 -18.70 -12.16 19.34
N GLY A 64 -17.91 -12.98 18.64
CA GLY A 64 -16.42 -13.08 18.72
C GLY A 64 -15.42 -12.43 17.70
N SER A 65 -15.76 -11.50 16.79
CA SER A 65 -14.85 -10.81 15.86
C SER A 65 -13.67 -10.11 16.53
N LEU A 66 -12.48 -10.57 16.18
CA LEU A 66 -11.25 -9.81 16.27
C LEU A 66 -11.17 -8.88 15.05
N ILE A 67 -11.54 -7.62 15.25
CA ILE A 67 -11.14 -6.54 14.35
C ILE A 67 -9.92 -5.91 14.98
N ILE A 68 -8.75 -6.14 14.40
CA ILE A 68 -7.56 -5.36 14.75
C ILE A 68 -7.49 -4.26 13.71
N ASP A 69 -7.69 -3.02 14.15
CA ASP A 69 -7.49 -1.81 13.36
C ASP A 69 -6.48 -0.96 14.11
N THR A 70 -5.25 -0.94 13.62
CA THR A 70 -4.16 -0.29 14.33
C THR A 70 -3.13 0.26 13.35
N SER A 71 -2.20 1.02 13.92
CA SER A 71 -1.15 1.66 13.15
C SER A 71 0.14 1.77 13.95
N LYS A 72 1.26 1.88 13.22
CA LYS A 72 2.54 2.24 13.81
C LYS A 72 3.33 3.17 12.88
N THR A 73 4.23 3.93 13.47
CA THR A 73 5.31 4.58 12.71
C THR A 73 6.31 3.52 12.26
N ILE A 74 6.84 3.68 11.06
CA ILE A 74 7.94 2.86 10.55
C ILE A 74 9.18 3.72 10.30
N THR A 75 10.32 3.07 10.21
CA THR A 75 11.61 3.69 9.93
C THR A 75 11.80 3.95 8.44
N ALA A 76 12.76 4.84 8.13
CA ALA A 76 13.17 5.09 6.75
C ALA A 76 13.74 3.83 6.08
N ASP A 77 14.41 2.96 6.83
CA ASP A 77 14.95 1.70 6.32
C ASP A 77 13.84 0.69 6.00
N GLU A 78 12.81 0.58 6.84
CA GLU A 78 11.63 -0.27 6.55
C GLU A 78 10.89 0.21 5.29
N TRP A 79 10.73 1.53 5.13
CA TRP A 79 10.16 2.12 3.91
C TRP A 79 11.02 1.82 2.68
N LYS A 80 12.33 2.05 2.79
CA LYS A 80 13.28 1.79 1.71
C LYS A 80 13.26 0.32 1.30
N GLY A 81 13.28 -0.60 2.26
CA GLY A 81 13.24 -2.05 1.97
C GLY A 81 11.98 -2.45 1.20
N PHE A 82 10.83 -1.84 1.51
CA PHE A 82 9.62 -2.05 0.72
C PHE A 82 9.75 -1.46 -0.70
N LYS A 83 10.25 -0.24 -0.81
CA LYS A 83 10.45 0.44 -2.11
C LYS A 83 11.38 -0.32 -3.04
N ASP A 84 12.45 -0.89 -2.51
CA ASP A 84 13.40 -1.71 -3.28
C ASP A 84 12.69 -2.93 -3.92
N ILE A 85 11.72 -3.55 -3.23
CA ILE A 85 10.91 -4.66 -3.77
C ILE A 85 10.02 -4.15 -4.93
N ILE A 86 9.30 -3.05 -4.73
CA ILE A 86 8.41 -2.45 -5.73
C ILE A 86 9.17 -2.07 -7.01
N GLU A 87 10.35 -1.48 -6.85
CA GLU A 87 11.20 -1.05 -7.97
C GLU A 87 11.79 -2.25 -8.71
N LYS A 88 12.36 -3.23 -7.99
CA LYS A 88 12.91 -4.46 -8.58
C LYS A 88 11.84 -5.26 -9.35
N GLY A 89 10.61 -5.29 -8.85
CA GLY A 89 9.49 -5.96 -9.49
C GLY A 89 8.86 -5.20 -10.65
N ASN A 90 9.30 -3.97 -10.94
CA ASN A 90 8.70 -3.08 -11.94
C ASN A 90 7.17 -2.91 -11.77
N PHE A 91 6.69 -2.79 -10.53
CA PHE A 91 5.25 -2.74 -10.20
C PHE A 91 4.43 -1.85 -11.15
N TRP A 92 4.84 -0.60 -11.33
CA TRP A 92 4.15 0.41 -12.15
C TRP A 92 4.11 0.11 -13.65
N LYS A 93 4.81 -0.92 -14.11
CA LYS A 93 4.87 -1.35 -15.51
C LYS A 93 4.51 -2.82 -15.65
N PHE A 94 4.06 -3.47 -14.58
CA PHE A 94 3.66 -4.86 -14.61
C PHE A 94 2.43 -5.00 -15.51
N PRO A 95 2.26 -6.09 -16.27
CA PRO A 95 1.01 -6.33 -16.99
C PRO A 95 -0.14 -6.57 -15.98
N GLU A 96 -1.27 -5.89 -16.16
CA GLU A 96 -2.43 -5.87 -15.25
C GLU A 96 -3.11 -7.24 -15.03
N SER A 97 -2.66 -8.30 -15.69
CA SER A 97 -3.13 -9.66 -15.42
C SER A 97 -2.12 -10.70 -15.88
N THR A 98 -1.90 -11.72 -15.06
CA THR A 98 -1.35 -12.99 -15.53
C THR A 98 -2.54 -13.85 -15.95
N PRO A 99 -2.73 -14.16 -17.24
CA PRO A 99 -3.82 -15.01 -17.68
C PRO A 99 -3.47 -16.45 -17.30
N GLY A 100 -4.20 -17.07 -16.36
CA GLY A 100 -4.03 -18.51 -16.13
C GLY A 100 -4.58 -19.11 -14.85
N ASP A 101 -4.69 -18.35 -13.76
CA ASP A 101 -4.94 -19.01 -12.47
C ASP A 101 -6.44 -19.17 -12.25
N ILE A 102 -6.95 -20.34 -12.67
CA ILE A 102 -8.26 -20.83 -12.28
C ILE A 102 -8.25 -20.94 -10.76
N ALA A 103 -9.13 -20.21 -10.09
CA ALA A 103 -9.27 -20.25 -8.64
C ALA A 103 -9.80 -21.63 -8.22
N GLU A 104 -8.94 -22.46 -7.64
CA GLU A 104 -9.29 -23.80 -7.15
C GLU A 104 -9.58 -23.76 -5.63
N ASP A 105 -8.80 -22.96 -4.88
CA ASP A 105 -8.91 -22.68 -3.45
C ASP A 105 -7.98 -21.49 -3.07
N GLY A 106 -8.02 -21.04 -1.81
CA GLY A 106 -7.05 -20.05 -1.29
C GLY A 106 -7.53 -18.60 -1.11
N ALA A 107 -6.63 -17.64 -1.34
CA ALA A 107 -6.82 -16.22 -1.06
C ALA A 107 -6.48 -15.35 -2.28
N ASP A 108 -7.32 -14.35 -2.53
CA ASP A 108 -7.06 -13.31 -3.53
C ASP A 108 -6.23 -12.20 -2.89
N TRP A 109 -5.12 -11.85 -3.53
CA TRP A 109 -4.22 -10.79 -3.10
C TRP A 109 -4.27 -9.66 -4.09
N LEU A 110 -4.41 -8.43 -3.59
CA LEU A 110 -4.44 -7.21 -4.37
C LEU A 110 -3.44 -6.24 -3.76
N LEU A 111 -2.52 -5.74 -4.58
CA LEU A 111 -1.60 -4.67 -4.22
C LEU A 111 -1.92 -3.42 -5.04
N GLU A 112 -2.32 -2.37 -4.34
CA GLU A 112 -2.61 -1.05 -4.91
C GLU A 112 -1.50 -0.09 -4.54
N GLY A 113 -0.98 0.66 -5.50
CA GLY A 113 -0.02 1.74 -5.30
C GLY A 113 -0.62 3.08 -5.70
N HIS A 114 -0.37 4.11 -4.91
CA HIS A 114 -0.82 5.47 -5.18
C HIS A 114 0.36 6.44 -5.05
N ILE A 115 0.51 7.31 -6.05
CA ILE A 115 1.47 8.43 -6.05
C ILE A 115 0.72 9.71 -6.45
N PRO A 116 1.32 10.91 -6.35
CA PRO A 116 0.60 12.14 -6.68
C PRO A 116 0.19 12.14 -8.16
N GLY A 117 -1.12 12.06 -8.41
CA GLY A 117 -1.72 12.12 -9.74
C GLY A 117 -1.77 10.79 -10.51
N ASP A 118 -1.36 9.67 -9.90
CA ASP A 118 -1.37 8.35 -10.55
C ASP A 118 -1.67 7.22 -9.56
N GLY A 119 -2.12 6.08 -10.09
CA GLY A 119 -2.44 4.90 -9.31
C GLY A 119 -2.38 3.63 -10.16
N TYR A 120 -1.93 2.55 -9.56
CA TYR A 120 -1.80 1.26 -10.24
C TYR A 120 -2.17 0.14 -9.28
N SER A 121 -2.81 -0.91 -9.80
CA SER A 121 -3.22 -2.06 -8.99
C SER A 121 -2.88 -3.35 -9.71
N PHE A 122 -2.40 -4.32 -8.94
CA PHE A 122 -2.09 -5.66 -9.42
C PHE A 122 -2.67 -6.69 -8.47
N SER A 123 -3.43 -7.64 -8.98
CA SER A 123 -3.96 -8.76 -8.20
C SER A 123 -3.52 -10.11 -8.72
N GLY A 124 -3.59 -11.11 -7.85
CA GLY A 124 -3.28 -12.49 -8.15
C GLY A 124 -3.84 -13.42 -7.08
N TRP A 125 -4.30 -14.59 -7.53
CA TRP A 125 -4.64 -15.68 -6.64
C TRP A 125 -3.37 -16.30 -6.06
N VAL A 126 -3.36 -16.53 -4.74
CA VAL A 126 -2.32 -17.29 -4.01
C VAL A 126 -0.92 -17.14 -4.61
N PRO A 127 -0.31 -15.95 -4.50
CA PRO A 127 0.88 -15.65 -5.28
C PRO A 127 2.02 -16.59 -4.92
N HIS A 128 2.67 -17.20 -5.92
CA HIS A 128 3.86 -18.04 -5.69
C HIS A 128 4.96 -17.24 -4.96
N ARG A 129 5.77 -17.94 -4.14
CA ARG A 129 6.78 -17.33 -3.24
C ARG A 129 7.84 -16.46 -3.94
N ASN A 130 7.95 -16.54 -5.26
CA ASN A 130 8.90 -15.82 -6.11
C ASN A 130 8.24 -14.74 -6.99
N THR A 131 7.00 -14.36 -6.69
CA THR A 131 6.29 -13.29 -7.40
C THR A 131 6.40 -11.97 -6.64
N LEU A 132 6.30 -10.85 -7.37
CA LEU A 132 6.27 -9.51 -6.78
C LEU A 132 5.17 -9.39 -5.70
N LEU A 133 3.98 -9.91 -5.99
CA LEU A 133 2.84 -9.80 -5.08
C LEU A 133 3.09 -10.56 -3.77
N TYR A 134 3.70 -11.75 -3.83
CA TYR A 134 4.10 -12.47 -2.62
C TYR A 134 5.21 -11.74 -1.87
N GLU A 135 6.30 -11.34 -2.54
CA GLU A 135 7.44 -10.67 -1.89
C GLU A 135 7.00 -9.38 -1.19
N ALA A 136 6.23 -8.53 -1.88
CA ALA A 136 5.71 -7.28 -1.33
C ALA A 136 4.72 -7.52 -0.19
N GLY A 137 3.77 -8.46 -0.36
CA GLY A 137 2.77 -8.72 0.66
C GLY A 137 3.35 -9.39 1.91
N ALA A 138 4.26 -10.37 1.75
CA ALA A 138 4.97 -10.99 2.86
C ALA A 138 5.82 -9.97 3.63
N TYR A 139 6.47 -9.03 2.94
CA TYR A 139 7.18 -7.93 3.58
C TYR A 139 6.26 -7.08 4.46
N LEU A 140 5.12 -6.63 3.92
CA LEU A 140 4.15 -5.82 4.66
C LEU A 140 3.60 -6.56 5.89
N VAL A 141 3.34 -7.85 5.76
CA VAL A 141 2.84 -8.66 6.87
C VAL A 141 3.90 -8.85 7.94
N ASN A 142 5.14 -9.09 7.54
CA ASN A 142 6.26 -9.14 8.48
C ASN A 142 6.44 -7.82 9.21
N LEU A 143 6.27 -6.69 8.53
CA LEU A 143 6.32 -5.37 9.16
C LEU A 143 5.24 -5.21 10.24
N THR A 144 4.06 -5.82 10.14
CA THR A 144 3.05 -5.71 11.21
C THR A 144 3.54 -6.27 12.55
N GLY A 145 4.51 -7.20 12.53
CA GLY A 145 4.96 -7.92 13.73
C GLY A 145 3.93 -8.93 14.27
N MET A 146 2.81 -9.14 13.58
CA MET A 146 1.74 -10.03 14.03
C MET A 146 1.96 -11.47 13.55
N ASP A 147 2.42 -12.34 14.45
CA ASP A 147 2.64 -13.76 14.12
C ASP A 147 1.38 -14.47 13.63
N ARG A 148 0.19 -14.03 14.08
CA ARG A 148 -1.09 -14.56 13.58
C ARG A 148 -1.29 -14.26 12.09
N LEU A 149 -0.96 -13.06 11.62
CA LEU A 149 -1.08 -12.72 10.19
C LEU A 149 -0.09 -13.49 9.34
N LYS A 150 1.15 -13.66 9.83
CA LYS A 150 2.16 -14.50 9.16
C LYS A 150 1.66 -15.93 8.98
N LYS A 151 1.13 -16.53 10.05
CA LYS A 151 0.58 -17.90 10.02
C LYS A 151 -0.57 -18.00 9.00
N LEU A 152 -1.46 -17.03 8.94
CA LEU A 152 -2.58 -17.02 8.00
C LEU A 152 -2.11 -16.96 6.54
N ILE A 153 -1.06 -16.22 6.25
CA ILE A 153 -0.46 -16.18 4.92
C ILE A 153 0.22 -17.50 4.59
N ASP A 154 0.98 -18.08 5.52
CA ASP A 154 1.57 -19.39 5.31
C ASP A 154 0.51 -20.48 5.11
N GLU A 155 -0.66 -20.37 5.73
CA GLU A 155 -1.80 -21.27 5.48
C GLU A 155 -2.46 -21.00 4.13
N ALA A 156 -2.65 -19.74 3.74
CA ALA A 156 -3.25 -19.33 2.47
C ALA A 156 -2.32 -19.54 1.26
N SER A 157 -1.03 -19.82 1.47
CA SER A 157 -0.02 -20.06 0.42
C SER A 157 0.50 -21.50 0.40
N ARG A 158 -0.22 -22.45 1.00
CA ARG A 158 0.10 -23.89 1.01
C ARG A 158 -0.74 -24.65 -0.02
N GLU A 159 -0.50 -24.37 -1.29
CA GLU A 159 -0.98 -25.19 -2.42
C GLU A 159 0.18 -25.38 -3.42
#